data_AF-A0A966RDF0-F1
#
_entry.id   AF-A0A966RDF0-F1
#
_cell.length_a   1.000
_cell.length_b   1.000
_cell.length_c   1.000
_cell.angle_alpha   90.00
_cell.angle_beta   90.00
_cell.angle_gamma   90.00
#
_symmetry.space_group_name_H-M   'P 1'
#
loop_
_entity.id
_entity.type
_entity.pdbx_description
1 polymer ?
#
loop_
_entity_poly.entity_id
_entity_poly.type
_entity_poly.pdbx_seq_one_letter_code
_entity_poly.pdbx_strand_id
1 'polypeptide(L)'
;MIITQRLIVLPFIMSLMPMAEIRQRIDAQYCEETERRLSDECLADVWGGKEAVRRKRESYRRLHDDHERRVSSGFMSKEMSLNRFLDEMVKMNTPPGLKGAVRGSTFNQIVKEAIRDVMLPEDRFEVQFEARPHRGAAAGKMNEIPDWYIRDRETERTMIGYNQVDLWGGGQQRNRGDKYLLQPCDPDHSTTRVVCVIARRPEAIDENSYVYKIFANGFQQDRLCYIKDLKRIILSFFHQEGKTIGLHRQSTDKFYTKPGAVSECIRLWRQHVLVDAQSDCVMEPSAGAGAFVAPLVEVCDNRLFTDLHPAHAAVERADFLTFRPDDWAVLRVPGKVHVVGNPPFGRQGCLAHAFLKKAMTFASTVSFILPRSFKKDSQQDRVDRHFHLVASMDLPEDSFVIESVDHRVPCVFQIWERRDTLRAKAIGLTATFFEFVKKEDPHDVAFRRVGGNAGSVYKETADKSPSSHYFLRFTNGQSLDENYRRMCSLVFLHGNTTGPRSISQQELLRALDCVGDA
;
A
#
# COMPACT_ATOMS: atom_id res chain seq x y z
N MET A 1 16.31 -63.35 -22.54
CA MET A 1 15.60 -62.35 -23.36
C MET A 1 14.52 -61.71 -22.50
N ILE A 2 14.86 -60.66 -21.76
CA ILE A 2 13.92 -59.93 -20.91
C ILE A 2 13.50 -58.71 -21.71
N ILE A 3 12.24 -58.70 -22.16
CA ILE A 3 11.64 -57.59 -22.89
C ILE A 3 11.26 -56.54 -21.83
N THR A 4 12.06 -55.48 -21.74
CA THR A 4 11.72 -54.27 -20.98
C THR A 4 10.53 -53.57 -21.64
N GLN A 5 9.36 -53.65 -21.01
CA GLN A 5 8.24 -52.73 -21.29
C GLN A 5 8.66 -51.31 -20.89
N ARG A 6 8.89 -50.45 -21.88
CA ARG A 6 8.84 -49.00 -21.69
C ARG A 6 7.39 -48.64 -21.37
N LEU A 7 7.11 -48.32 -20.11
CA LEU A 7 5.91 -47.56 -19.75
C LEU A 7 6.00 -46.20 -20.47
N ILE A 8 5.24 -46.05 -21.54
CA ILE A 8 4.91 -44.75 -22.11
C ILE A 8 3.95 -44.11 -21.10
N VAL A 9 4.48 -43.20 -20.27
CA VAL A 9 3.65 -42.27 -19.51
C VAL A 9 3.00 -41.34 -20.53
N LEU A 10 1.74 -41.61 -20.88
CA LEU A 10 0.91 -40.63 -21.58
C LEU A 10 0.90 -39.34 -20.72
N PRO A 11 1.25 -38.17 -21.29
CA PRO A 11 1.11 -36.93 -20.54
C PRO A 11 -0.37 -36.75 -20.24
N PHE A 12 -0.66 -36.60 -18.95
CA PHE A 12 -1.95 -36.16 -18.44
C PHE A 12 -2.36 -34.93 -19.25
N ILE A 13 -3.34 -35.08 -20.15
CA ILE A 13 -3.93 -33.94 -20.87
C ILE A 13 -4.68 -33.16 -19.79
N MET A 14 -3.98 -32.23 -19.14
CA MET A 14 -4.64 -31.21 -18.34
C MET A 14 -5.58 -30.50 -19.31
N SER A 15 -6.89 -30.63 -19.09
CA SER A 15 -7.87 -29.77 -19.74
C SER A 15 -7.39 -28.33 -19.66
N LEU A 16 -7.29 -27.64 -20.80
CA LEU A 16 -7.01 -26.21 -20.80
C LEU A 16 -8.13 -25.49 -20.03
N MET A 17 -7.76 -24.39 -19.36
CA MET A 17 -8.71 -23.56 -18.62
C MET A 17 -9.86 -23.09 -19.55
N PRO A 18 -11.14 -23.28 -19.16
CA PRO A 18 -12.27 -22.87 -19.98
C PRO A 18 -12.29 -21.35 -20.26
N MET A 19 -12.79 -20.96 -21.44
CA MET A 19 -12.92 -19.56 -21.84
C MET A 19 -13.67 -18.68 -20.84
N ALA A 20 -14.73 -19.22 -20.23
CA ALA A 20 -15.52 -18.50 -19.22
C ALA A 20 -14.67 -18.13 -18.00
N GLU A 21 -13.83 -19.06 -17.53
CA GLU A 21 -12.95 -18.85 -16.38
C GLU A 21 -11.83 -17.86 -16.70
N ILE A 22 -11.27 -17.93 -17.93
CA ILE A 22 -10.30 -16.94 -18.41
C ILE A 22 -10.90 -15.54 -18.39
N ARG A 23 -12.11 -15.36 -18.94
CA ARG A 23 -12.80 -14.06 -18.96
C ARG A 23 -13.07 -13.56 -17.55
N GLN A 24 -13.58 -14.41 -16.67
CA GLN A 24 -13.82 -14.06 -15.27
C GLN A 24 -12.54 -13.63 -14.55
N ARG A 25 -11.42 -14.33 -14.74
CA ARG A 25 -10.12 -13.92 -14.19
C ARG A 25 -9.64 -12.61 -14.78
N ILE A 26 -9.78 -12.38 -16.08
CA ILE A 26 -9.44 -11.09 -16.69
C ILE A 26 -10.25 -9.97 -16.02
N ASP A 27 -11.57 -10.13 -15.90
CA ASP A 27 -12.44 -9.10 -15.30
C ASP A 27 -12.11 -8.83 -13.83
N ALA A 28 -11.75 -9.86 -13.07
CA ALA A 28 -11.38 -9.70 -11.66
C ALA A 28 -10.01 -9.02 -11.48
N GLN A 29 -9.04 -9.32 -12.34
CA GLN A 29 -7.65 -8.92 -12.15
C GLN A 29 -7.25 -7.66 -12.95
N TYR A 30 -7.94 -7.36 -14.05
CA TYR A 30 -7.68 -6.21 -14.89
C TYR A 30 -7.82 -4.88 -14.14
N CYS A 31 -6.95 -3.92 -14.46
CA CYS A 31 -6.93 -2.60 -13.84
C CYS A 31 -6.94 -1.52 -14.93
N GLU A 32 -8.12 -0.94 -15.16
CA GLU A 32 -8.32 0.14 -16.11
C GLU A 32 -7.41 1.35 -15.81
N GLU A 33 -7.24 1.70 -14.54
CA GLU A 33 -6.35 2.80 -14.14
C GLU A 33 -4.89 2.53 -14.51
N THR A 34 -4.42 1.27 -14.42
CA THR A 34 -3.07 0.90 -14.85
C THR A 34 -2.91 1.07 -16.36
N GLU A 35 -3.88 0.62 -17.15
CA GLU A 35 -3.83 0.80 -18.61
C GLU A 35 -3.94 2.29 -19.00
N ARG A 36 -4.82 3.05 -18.35
CA ARG A 36 -4.97 4.50 -18.54
C ARG A 36 -3.67 5.24 -18.26
N ARG A 37 -2.96 4.91 -17.17
CA ARG A 37 -1.65 5.51 -16.85
C ARG A 37 -0.57 5.22 -17.89
N LEU A 38 -0.73 4.17 -18.70
CA LEU A 38 0.17 3.81 -19.78
C LEU A 38 -0.26 4.36 -21.16
N SER A 39 -1.36 5.11 -21.20
CA SER A 39 -1.89 5.71 -22.43
C SER A 39 -1.00 6.85 -22.95
N ASP A 40 -1.18 7.18 -24.23
CA ASP A 40 -0.44 8.27 -24.86
C ASP A 40 -0.73 9.62 -24.22
N GLU A 41 -1.97 9.81 -23.75
CA GLU A 41 -2.39 11.03 -23.07
C GLU A 41 -1.66 11.22 -21.75
N CYS A 42 -1.59 10.18 -20.91
CA CYS A 42 -0.97 10.28 -19.58
C CYS A 42 0.56 10.35 -19.63
N LEU A 43 1.18 9.77 -20.66
CA LEU A 43 2.64 9.75 -20.80
C LEU A 43 3.20 10.89 -21.65
N ALA A 44 2.34 11.72 -22.23
CA ALA A 44 2.72 12.86 -23.06
C ALA A 44 3.76 13.77 -22.38
N ASP A 45 3.54 14.13 -21.12
CA ASP A 45 4.43 15.02 -20.36
C ASP A 45 5.76 14.34 -20.01
N VAL A 46 5.71 13.04 -19.72
CA VAL A 46 6.89 12.20 -19.44
C VAL A 46 7.77 12.09 -20.69
N TRP A 47 7.16 12.01 -21.87
CA TRP A 47 7.88 12.05 -23.15
C TRP A 47 8.46 13.44 -23.41
N GLY A 48 7.70 14.50 -23.15
CA GLY A 48 8.10 15.89 -23.34
C GLY A 48 9.38 16.26 -22.60
N GLY A 49 9.62 15.64 -21.43
CA GLY A 49 10.82 15.84 -20.63
C GLY A 49 12.08 15.06 -21.09
N LYS A 50 11.98 14.12 -22.04
CA LYS A 50 13.16 13.39 -22.54
C LYS A 50 13.95 14.26 -23.51
N GLU A 51 15.29 14.25 -23.38
CA GLU A 51 16.20 15.09 -24.16
C GLU A 51 15.99 15.00 -25.69
N ALA A 52 15.72 13.80 -26.22
CA ALA A 52 15.44 13.60 -27.65
C ALA A 52 14.16 14.31 -28.13
N VAL A 53 13.15 14.39 -27.26
CA VAL A 53 11.88 15.08 -27.53
C VAL A 53 12.03 16.58 -27.34
N ARG A 54 12.78 17.01 -26.31
CA ARG A 54 13.15 18.41 -26.07
C ARG A 54 13.87 19.03 -27.28
N ARG A 55 14.82 18.30 -27.87
CA ARG A 55 15.52 18.71 -29.10
C ARG A 55 14.59 18.86 -30.30
N LYS A 56 13.62 17.97 -30.48
CA LYS A 56 12.60 18.10 -31.53
C LYS A 56 11.70 19.31 -31.31
N ARG A 57 11.24 19.52 -30.07
CA ARG A 57 10.44 20.69 -29.68
C ARG A 57 11.19 22.00 -29.94
N GLU A 58 12.46 22.07 -29.58
CA GLU A 58 13.33 23.21 -29.89
C GLU A 58 13.54 23.40 -31.40
N SER A 59 13.73 22.32 -32.15
CA SER A 59 13.86 22.38 -33.61
C SER A 59 12.60 22.93 -34.28
N TYR A 60 11.41 22.49 -33.85
CA TYR A 60 10.14 23.02 -34.35
C TYR A 60 9.90 24.47 -33.94
N ARG A 61 10.27 24.84 -32.71
CA ARG A 61 10.22 26.23 -32.26
C ARG A 61 11.13 27.13 -33.10
N ARG A 62 12.37 26.70 -33.38
CA ARG A 62 13.29 27.44 -34.26
C ARG A 62 12.75 27.62 -35.67
N LEU A 63 12.12 26.60 -36.26
CA LEU A 63 11.49 26.68 -37.58
C LEU A 63 10.31 27.66 -37.57
N HIS A 64 9.49 27.64 -36.51
CA HIS A 64 8.42 28.59 -36.32
C HIS A 64 8.95 30.03 -36.18
N ASP A 65 9.96 30.25 -35.34
CA ASP A 65 10.56 31.57 -35.11
C ASP A 65 11.27 32.13 -36.35
N ASP A 66 11.82 31.27 -37.22
CA ASP A 66 12.36 31.66 -38.53
C ASP A 66 11.24 32.04 -39.51
N HIS A 67 10.12 31.31 -39.49
CA HIS A 67 8.94 31.61 -40.29
C HIS A 67 8.25 32.91 -39.85
N GLU A 68 8.06 33.15 -38.55
CA GLU A 68 7.47 34.41 -38.06
C GLU A 68 8.38 35.61 -38.34
N ARG A 69 9.71 35.48 -38.24
CA ARG A 69 10.64 36.56 -38.62
C ARG A 69 10.54 36.95 -40.10
N ARG A 70 10.13 36.02 -40.97
CA ARG A 70 9.94 36.25 -42.42
C ARG A 70 8.59 36.85 -42.77
N VAL A 71 7.60 36.78 -41.87
CA VAL A 71 6.23 37.24 -42.11
C VAL A 71 5.94 38.39 -41.14
N SER A 72 6.27 39.62 -41.54
CA SER A 72 5.90 40.82 -40.78
C SER A 72 4.38 41.03 -40.82
N SER A 73 3.66 40.60 -39.78
CA SER A 73 2.46 41.30 -39.27
C SER A 73 1.89 40.64 -38.01
N GLY A 74 1.71 41.47 -36.98
CA GLY A 74 0.42 41.64 -36.30
C GLY A 74 -0.11 40.55 -35.37
N PHE A 75 -0.20 40.96 -34.10
CA PHE A 75 -1.22 40.61 -33.11
C PHE A 75 -1.03 39.37 -32.21
N MET A 76 -1.02 39.69 -30.92
CA MET A 76 -0.83 38.82 -29.76
C MET A 76 -2.09 38.02 -29.44
N SER A 77 -2.00 36.69 -29.59
CA SER A 77 -2.63 35.67 -28.72
C SER A 77 -1.98 34.27 -28.87
N LYS A 78 -0.77 34.18 -29.45
CA LYS A 78 -0.27 32.94 -30.09
C LYS A 78 0.50 31.96 -29.20
N GLU A 79 1.02 32.35 -28.04
CA GLU A 79 1.98 31.50 -27.31
C GLU A 79 1.36 30.20 -26.76
N MET A 80 0.13 30.24 -26.25
CA MET A 80 -0.61 29.03 -25.83
C MET A 80 -1.01 28.15 -27.03
N SER A 81 -1.33 28.75 -28.18
CA SER A 81 -1.68 28.02 -29.41
C SER A 81 -0.44 27.35 -30.03
N LEU A 82 0.70 28.02 -30.00
CA LEU A 82 1.97 27.50 -30.46
C LEU A 82 2.45 26.35 -29.58
N ASN A 83 2.40 26.49 -28.26
CA ASN A 83 2.79 25.39 -27.37
C ASN A 83 1.90 24.16 -27.56
N ARG A 84 0.59 24.33 -27.74
CA ARG A 84 -0.33 23.23 -28.05
C ARG A 84 -0.01 22.56 -29.39
N PHE A 85 0.24 23.34 -30.44
CA PHE A 85 0.65 22.84 -31.75
C PHE A 85 1.99 22.09 -31.71
N LEU A 86 2.97 22.64 -30.99
CA LEU A 86 4.27 22.01 -30.78
C LEU A 86 4.13 20.68 -30.02
N ASP A 87 3.26 20.61 -29.02
CA ASP A 87 3.00 19.39 -28.26
C ASP A 87 2.32 18.31 -29.13
N GLU A 88 1.40 18.69 -30.02
CA GLU A 88 0.81 17.77 -31.01
C GLU A 88 1.84 17.27 -32.04
N MET A 89 2.68 18.17 -32.58
CA MET A 89 3.76 17.80 -33.50
C MET A 89 4.78 16.86 -32.85
N VAL A 90 5.11 17.09 -31.57
CA VAL A 90 5.98 16.21 -30.79
C VAL A 90 5.34 14.84 -30.58
N LYS A 91 4.05 14.77 -30.23
CA LYS A 91 3.31 13.51 -30.06
C LYS A 91 3.29 12.67 -31.34
N MET A 92 3.10 13.33 -32.49
CA MET A 92 3.11 12.68 -33.82
C MET A 92 4.51 12.20 -34.22
N ASN A 93 5.56 12.97 -33.90
CA ASN A 93 6.92 12.68 -34.35
C ASN A 93 7.77 11.90 -33.33
N THR A 94 7.20 11.48 -32.20
CA THR A 94 7.92 10.65 -31.20
C THR A 94 8.05 9.21 -31.70
N PRO A 95 9.27 8.65 -31.82
CA PRO A 95 9.46 7.31 -32.36
C PRO A 95 8.70 6.24 -31.57
N PRO A 96 8.05 5.25 -32.22
CA PRO A 96 7.33 4.18 -31.54
C PRO A 96 8.18 3.42 -30.51
N GLY A 97 9.47 3.21 -30.78
CA GLY A 97 10.41 2.58 -29.86
C GLY A 97 10.64 3.37 -28.57
N LEU A 98 10.70 4.70 -28.64
CA LEU A 98 10.82 5.56 -27.45
C LEU A 98 9.53 5.54 -26.62
N LYS A 99 8.36 5.59 -27.28
CA LYS A 99 7.07 5.44 -26.60
C LYS A 99 6.98 4.10 -25.87
N GLY A 100 7.40 3.01 -26.55
CA GLY A 100 7.47 1.67 -25.98
C GLY A 100 8.38 1.57 -24.75
N ALA A 101 9.58 2.15 -24.83
CA ALA A 101 10.54 2.16 -23.71
C ALA A 101 10.00 2.91 -22.48
N VAL A 102 9.37 4.08 -22.67
CA VAL A 102 8.79 4.86 -21.57
C VAL A 102 7.57 4.16 -20.97
N ARG A 103 6.71 3.55 -21.80
CA ARG A 103 5.60 2.72 -21.32
C ARG A 103 6.12 1.57 -20.47
N GLY A 104 7.13 0.84 -20.97
CA GLY A 104 7.77 -0.26 -20.24
C GLY A 104 8.37 0.19 -18.91
N SER A 105 9.14 1.28 -18.88
CA SER A 105 9.72 1.80 -17.64
C SER A 105 8.66 2.25 -16.63
N THR A 106 7.58 2.86 -17.12
CA THR A 106 6.46 3.29 -16.25
C THR A 106 5.76 2.07 -15.68
N PHE A 107 5.52 1.04 -16.50
CA PHE A 107 4.91 -0.19 -16.03
C PHE A 107 5.79 -0.94 -15.01
N ASN A 108 7.10 -0.99 -15.24
CA ASN A 108 8.06 -1.54 -14.27
C ASN A 108 7.97 -0.84 -12.92
N GLN A 109 7.81 0.48 -12.90
CA GLN A 109 7.65 1.24 -11.67
C GLN A 109 6.31 0.93 -10.96
N ILE A 110 5.22 0.79 -11.70
CA ILE A 110 3.91 0.37 -11.15
C ILE A 110 4.01 -1.02 -10.51
N VAL A 111 4.64 -1.98 -11.19
CA VAL A 111 4.83 -3.34 -10.66
C VAL A 111 5.74 -3.35 -9.44
N LYS A 112 6.81 -2.55 -9.46
CA LYS A 112 7.73 -2.38 -8.32
C LYS A 112 7.01 -1.85 -7.08
N GLU A 113 6.12 -0.88 -7.24
CA GLU A 113 5.27 -0.38 -6.16
C GLU A 113 4.35 -1.49 -5.63
N ALA A 114 3.67 -2.23 -6.51
CA ALA A 114 2.79 -3.33 -6.12
C ALA A 114 3.53 -4.47 -5.38
N ILE A 115 4.77 -4.80 -5.79
CA ILE A 115 5.60 -5.82 -5.11
C ILE A 115 6.04 -5.32 -3.74
N ARG A 116 6.47 -4.06 -3.64
CA ARG A 116 6.77 -3.44 -2.35
C ARG A 116 5.54 -3.48 -1.44
N ASP A 117 4.34 -3.32 -2.00
CA ASP A 117 3.07 -3.38 -1.30
C ASP A 117 2.72 -4.77 -0.72
N VAL A 118 3.45 -5.83 -1.10
CA VAL A 118 3.30 -7.18 -0.52
C VAL A 118 3.90 -7.29 0.89
N MET A 119 4.87 -6.45 1.26
CA MET A 119 5.51 -6.41 2.60
C MET A 119 6.27 -7.67 3.01
N LEU A 120 6.99 -8.31 2.07
CA LEU A 120 7.83 -9.45 2.41
C LEU A 120 8.93 -9.06 3.41
N PRO A 121 9.13 -9.82 4.52
CA PRO A 121 10.19 -9.53 5.51
C PRO A 121 11.58 -9.53 4.88
N GLU A 122 12.36 -8.46 5.03
CA GLU A 122 13.68 -8.32 4.39
C GLU A 122 14.74 -9.29 4.96
N ASP A 123 14.55 -9.74 6.20
CA ASP A 123 15.39 -10.75 6.87
C ASP A 123 15.24 -12.12 6.22
N ARG A 124 14.05 -12.44 5.71
CA ARG A 124 13.76 -13.70 5.02
C ARG A 124 13.81 -13.59 3.51
N PHE A 125 13.29 -12.53 2.92
CA PHE A 125 13.14 -12.41 1.48
C PHE A 125 14.14 -11.42 0.90
N GLU A 126 14.78 -11.86 -0.17
CA GLU A 126 15.59 -11.01 -1.04
C GLU A 126 14.73 -10.57 -2.23
N VAL A 127 14.37 -9.30 -2.27
CA VAL A 127 13.63 -8.69 -3.39
C VAL A 127 14.57 -7.79 -4.17
N GLN A 128 14.75 -8.07 -5.45
CA GLN A 128 15.60 -7.27 -6.33
C GLN A 128 14.87 -6.93 -7.63
N PHE A 129 15.24 -5.80 -8.23
CA PHE A 129 14.68 -5.30 -9.48
C PHE A 129 15.80 -5.15 -10.50
N GLU A 130 15.52 -5.48 -11.76
CA GLU A 130 16.48 -5.35 -12.88
C GLU A 130 17.83 -6.03 -12.61
N ALA A 131 17.81 -7.15 -11.88
CA ALA A 131 19.00 -7.88 -11.45
C ALA A 131 18.81 -9.39 -11.60
N ARG A 132 19.91 -10.12 -11.82
CA ARG A 132 19.89 -11.58 -11.87
C ARG A 132 19.96 -12.17 -10.46
N PRO A 133 19.28 -13.30 -10.18
CA PRO A 133 19.51 -14.05 -8.96
C PRO A 133 20.97 -14.55 -8.92
N HIS A 134 21.71 -14.17 -7.89
CA HIS A 134 23.09 -14.65 -7.65
C HIS A 134 23.12 -15.88 -6.73
N ARG A 135 22.02 -16.17 -6.04
CA ARG A 135 21.87 -17.27 -5.08
C ARG A 135 20.49 -17.94 -5.24
N GLY A 136 20.34 -19.14 -4.69
CA GLY A 136 19.11 -19.94 -4.72
C GLY A 136 18.81 -20.68 -6.00
N ALA A 137 17.60 -21.23 -6.10
CA ALA A 137 17.23 -22.21 -7.13
C ALA A 137 17.32 -21.68 -8.57
N ALA A 138 17.29 -20.36 -8.76
CA ALA A 138 17.37 -19.69 -10.06
C ALA A 138 18.79 -19.18 -10.44
N ALA A 139 19.79 -19.30 -9.55
CA ALA A 139 21.13 -18.77 -9.80
C ALA A 139 21.79 -19.45 -11.00
N GLY A 140 22.32 -18.65 -11.94
CA GLY A 140 23.00 -19.15 -13.14
C GLY A 140 22.11 -19.78 -14.22
N LYS A 141 20.79 -19.88 -14.00
CA LYS A 141 19.84 -20.51 -14.95
C LYS A 141 19.25 -19.54 -15.98
N MET A 142 19.45 -18.23 -15.78
CA MET A 142 18.78 -17.19 -16.55
C MET A 142 19.74 -16.50 -17.54
N ASN A 143 19.38 -16.55 -18.82
CA ASN A 143 20.11 -15.85 -19.90
C ASN A 143 19.74 -14.36 -19.99
N GLU A 144 18.55 -13.99 -19.53
CA GLU A 144 17.99 -12.63 -19.59
C GLU A 144 17.86 -12.06 -18.16
N ILE A 145 18.06 -10.75 -18.02
CA ILE A 145 17.84 -10.04 -16.75
C ILE A 145 16.34 -9.91 -16.54
N PRO A 146 15.77 -10.45 -15.44
CA PRO A 146 14.35 -10.26 -15.14
C PRO A 146 14.07 -8.84 -14.65
N ASP A 147 12.83 -8.40 -14.79
CA ASP A 147 12.40 -7.09 -14.26
C ASP A 147 12.43 -7.10 -12.73
N TRP A 148 12.18 -8.27 -12.12
CA TRP A 148 12.32 -8.48 -10.69
C TRP A 148 12.51 -9.96 -10.34
N TYR A 149 13.05 -10.22 -9.15
CA TYR A 149 12.96 -11.53 -8.52
C TYR A 149 12.74 -11.40 -7.01
N ILE A 150 12.14 -12.44 -6.44
CA ILE A 150 11.92 -12.60 -5.01
C ILE A 150 12.51 -13.97 -4.64
N ARG A 151 13.46 -14.00 -3.71
CA ARG A 151 14.03 -15.25 -3.19
C ARG A 151 13.74 -15.38 -1.71
N ASP A 152 13.22 -16.53 -1.30
CA ASP A 152 13.12 -16.91 0.10
C ASP A 152 14.46 -17.50 0.56
N ARG A 153 15.14 -16.83 1.50
CA ARG A 153 16.46 -17.23 2.02
C ARG A 153 16.41 -18.52 2.82
N GLU A 154 15.24 -18.93 3.31
CA GLU A 154 15.11 -20.17 4.09
C GLU A 154 14.89 -21.39 3.20
N THR A 155 13.99 -21.26 2.21
CA THR A 155 13.60 -22.38 1.34
C THR A 155 14.37 -22.41 0.02
N GLU A 156 15.17 -21.37 -0.25
CA GLU A 156 15.86 -21.13 -1.53
C GLU A 156 14.92 -21.06 -2.75
N ARG A 157 13.61 -20.98 -2.52
CA ARG A 157 12.60 -20.79 -3.57
C ARG A 157 12.76 -19.41 -4.19
N THR A 158 12.63 -19.33 -5.51
CA THR A 158 12.76 -18.08 -6.25
C THR A 158 11.60 -17.86 -7.21
N MET A 159 10.91 -16.73 -7.06
CA MET A 159 9.96 -16.22 -8.07
C MET A 159 10.67 -15.20 -8.96
N ILE A 160 10.47 -15.30 -10.26
CA ILE A 160 11.08 -14.44 -11.28
C ILE A 160 9.97 -13.76 -12.06
N GLY A 161 10.08 -12.45 -12.23
CA GLY A 161 9.08 -11.62 -12.87
C GLY A 161 9.53 -11.01 -14.19
N TYR A 162 8.65 -11.08 -15.18
CA TYR A 162 8.74 -10.35 -16.44
C TYR A 162 7.50 -9.47 -16.64
N ASN A 163 7.70 -8.17 -16.74
CA ASN A 163 6.63 -7.20 -16.93
C ASN A 163 6.48 -6.91 -18.42
N GLN A 164 5.30 -7.12 -18.98
CA GLN A 164 5.03 -6.88 -20.39
C GLN A 164 3.75 -6.07 -20.53
N VAL A 165 3.73 -4.98 -21.30
CA VAL A 165 2.47 -4.23 -21.50
C VAL A 165 1.40 -5.15 -22.12
N ASP A 166 1.81 -5.95 -23.10
CA ASP A 166 1.06 -7.08 -23.66
C ASP A 166 2.04 -8.15 -24.19
N LEU A 167 1.52 -9.35 -24.47
CA LEU A 167 2.29 -10.49 -24.99
C LEU A 167 1.86 -10.90 -26.42
N TRP A 168 0.87 -10.23 -27.01
CA TRP A 168 0.22 -10.67 -28.26
C TRP A 168 0.38 -9.70 -29.42
N GLY A 169 0.89 -8.48 -29.19
CA GLY A 169 1.06 -7.40 -30.17
C GLY A 169 2.01 -7.69 -31.35
N GLY A 170 2.60 -8.89 -31.43
CA GLY A 170 3.44 -9.36 -32.54
C GLY A 170 4.94 -9.36 -32.22
N GLY A 171 5.77 -9.86 -33.15
CA GLY A 171 7.24 -9.79 -33.07
C GLY A 171 7.84 -10.27 -31.74
N GLN A 172 8.60 -9.39 -31.07
CA GLN A 172 9.34 -9.70 -29.84
C GLN A 172 8.42 -10.05 -28.66
N GLN A 173 7.21 -9.48 -28.58
CA GLN A 173 6.24 -9.74 -27.53
C GLN A 173 5.74 -11.20 -27.57
N ARG A 174 5.48 -11.73 -28.78
CA ARG A 174 5.09 -13.14 -28.95
C ARG A 174 6.23 -14.10 -28.60
N ASN A 175 7.47 -13.78 -29.01
CA ASN A 175 8.64 -14.58 -28.63
C ASN A 175 8.80 -14.67 -27.10
N ARG A 176 8.49 -13.59 -26.38
CA ARG A 176 8.46 -13.56 -24.91
C ARG A 176 7.33 -14.41 -24.34
N GLY A 177 6.12 -14.31 -24.90
CA GLY A 177 4.99 -15.16 -24.50
C GLY A 177 5.29 -16.65 -24.66
N ASP A 178 5.91 -17.02 -25.77
CA ASP A 178 6.34 -18.40 -26.03
C ASP A 178 7.37 -18.85 -24.99
N LYS A 179 8.42 -18.06 -24.81
CA LYS A 179 9.53 -18.36 -23.90
C LYS A 179 9.08 -18.47 -22.44
N TYR A 180 8.21 -17.58 -21.97
CA TYR A 180 7.89 -17.47 -20.54
C TYR A 180 6.64 -18.23 -20.12
N LEU A 181 5.76 -18.61 -21.04
CA LEU A 181 4.49 -19.27 -20.71
C LEU A 181 4.34 -20.62 -21.42
N LEU A 182 4.60 -20.68 -22.73
CA LEU A 182 4.26 -21.88 -23.52
C LEU A 182 5.38 -22.92 -23.60
N GLN A 183 6.64 -22.49 -23.52
CA GLN A 183 7.77 -23.40 -23.44
C GLN A 183 7.85 -24.03 -22.04
N PRO A 184 8.19 -25.32 -21.94
CA PRO A 184 8.50 -25.94 -20.65
C PRO A 184 9.70 -25.21 -20.05
N CYS A 185 9.46 -24.40 -19.02
CA CYS A 185 10.54 -23.72 -18.32
C CYS A 185 11.23 -24.73 -17.41
N ASP A 186 12.46 -25.10 -17.76
CA ASP A 186 13.40 -25.79 -16.88
C ASP A 186 13.95 -24.76 -15.89
N PRO A 187 13.32 -24.61 -14.72
CA PRO A 187 13.75 -25.36 -13.55
C PRO A 187 12.58 -25.94 -12.74
N ASP A 188 12.87 -26.93 -11.90
CA ASP A 188 11.98 -27.50 -10.88
C ASP A 188 10.93 -26.50 -10.36
N HIS A 189 9.68 -26.67 -10.82
CA HIS A 189 8.56 -25.79 -10.51
C HIS A 189 8.20 -25.75 -9.03
N SER A 190 8.73 -26.68 -8.23
CA SER A 190 8.59 -26.66 -6.78
C SER A 190 9.50 -25.63 -6.11
N THR A 191 10.58 -25.21 -6.79
CA THR A 191 11.59 -24.27 -6.26
C THR A 191 11.73 -22.99 -7.06
N THR A 192 11.39 -22.96 -8.35
CA THR A 192 11.42 -21.73 -9.16
C THR A 192 10.12 -21.51 -9.93
N ARG A 193 9.63 -20.26 -9.96
CA ARG A 193 8.44 -19.88 -10.74
C ARG A 193 8.69 -18.60 -11.55
N VAL A 194 8.44 -18.68 -12.84
CA VAL A 194 8.43 -17.52 -13.75
C VAL A 194 7.01 -16.98 -13.87
N VAL A 195 6.82 -15.68 -13.65
CA VAL A 195 5.54 -14.98 -13.71
C VAL A 195 5.62 -13.81 -14.68
N CYS A 196 4.68 -13.74 -15.62
CA CYS A 196 4.45 -12.59 -16.48
C CYS A 196 3.36 -11.69 -15.87
N VAL A 197 3.69 -10.41 -15.68
CA VAL A 197 2.71 -9.39 -15.28
C VAL A 197 2.34 -8.57 -16.50
N ILE A 198 1.05 -8.47 -16.80
CA ILE A 198 0.53 -7.73 -17.96
C ILE A 198 -0.35 -6.54 -17.57
N ALA A 199 -0.45 -5.56 -18.47
CA ALA A 199 -1.22 -4.34 -18.24
C ALA A 199 -2.46 -4.25 -19.14
N ARG A 200 -2.31 -4.53 -20.43
CA ARG A 200 -3.34 -4.32 -21.45
C ARG A 200 -4.36 -5.45 -21.45
N ARG A 201 -5.63 -5.11 -21.61
CA ARG A 201 -6.69 -6.10 -21.88
C ARG A 201 -6.69 -6.49 -23.36
N PRO A 202 -6.79 -7.78 -23.72
CA PRO A 202 -6.96 -8.17 -25.12
C PRO A 202 -8.33 -7.72 -25.64
N GLU A 203 -8.37 -7.19 -26.86
CA GLU A 203 -9.61 -6.74 -27.51
C GLU A 203 -10.58 -7.91 -27.77
N ALA A 204 -10.03 -9.06 -28.17
CA ALA A 204 -10.77 -10.30 -28.36
C ALA A 204 -9.93 -11.52 -27.97
N ILE A 205 -10.61 -12.57 -27.53
CA ILE A 205 -10.01 -13.88 -27.25
C ILE A 205 -10.89 -14.94 -27.92
N ASP A 206 -10.28 -15.70 -28.82
CA ASP A 206 -10.87 -16.84 -29.52
C ASP A 206 -10.19 -18.14 -29.07
N GLU A 207 -10.93 -19.25 -28.98
CA GLU A 207 -10.47 -20.54 -28.45
C GLU A 207 -9.29 -21.16 -29.20
N ASN A 208 -9.05 -20.75 -30.45
CA ASN A 208 -7.90 -21.21 -31.24
C ASN A 208 -6.77 -20.16 -31.31
N SER A 209 -6.98 -18.99 -30.73
CA SER A 209 -6.04 -17.87 -30.81
C SER A 209 -4.79 -18.08 -29.95
N TYR A 210 -3.71 -17.40 -30.35
CA TYR A 210 -2.50 -17.30 -29.53
C TYR A 210 -2.79 -16.74 -28.14
N VAL A 211 -3.67 -15.74 -28.07
CA VAL A 211 -4.10 -15.10 -26.81
C VAL A 211 -4.74 -16.13 -25.90
N TYR A 212 -5.64 -16.98 -26.40
CA TYR A 212 -6.21 -18.04 -25.58
C TYR A 212 -5.15 -18.99 -25.02
N LYS A 213 -4.19 -19.43 -25.84
CA LYS A 213 -3.13 -20.36 -25.40
C LYS A 213 -2.31 -19.81 -24.24
N ILE A 214 -1.85 -18.55 -24.34
CA ILE A 214 -1.05 -17.92 -23.28
C ILE A 214 -1.86 -17.67 -22.02
N PHE A 215 -3.14 -17.29 -22.14
CA PHE A 215 -4.00 -17.04 -21.00
C PHE A 215 -4.39 -18.35 -20.31
N ALA A 216 -4.83 -19.35 -21.06
CA ALA A 216 -5.19 -20.65 -20.54
C ALA A 216 -4.01 -21.29 -19.78
N ASN A 217 -2.84 -21.36 -20.42
CA ASN A 217 -1.65 -21.94 -19.79
C ASN A 217 -1.13 -21.09 -18.62
N GLY A 218 -1.03 -19.77 -18.83
CA GLY A 218 -0.50 -18.86 -17.83
C GLY A 218 -1.36 -18.75 -16.58
N PHE A 219 -2.68 -18.68 -16.72
CA PHE A 219 -3.60 -18.64 -15.58
C PHE A 219 -3.68 -19.98 -14.85
N GLN A 220 -3.76 -21.09 -15.57
CA GLN A 220 -3.81 -22.42 -14.99
C GLN A 220 -2.60 -22.72 -14.10
N GLN A 221 -1.45 -22.11 -14.39
CA GLN A 221 -0.21 -22.30 -13.64
C GLN A 221 0.15 -21.13 -12.69
N ASP A 222 -0.71 -20.10 -12.58
CA ASP A 222 -0.39 -18.85 -11.86
C ASP A 222 0.94 -18.21 -12.34
N ARG A 223 1.20 -18.28 -13.65
CA ARG A 223 2.37 -17.73 -14.35
C ARG A 223 2.05 -16.50 -15.21
N LEU A 224 0.77 -16.14 -15.34
CA LEU A 224 0.33 -14.91 -15.98
C LEU A 224 -0.66 -14.21 -15.06
N CYS A 225 -0.54 -12.89 -14.89
CA CYS A 225 -1.51 -12.12 -14.12
C CYS A 225 -1.53 -10.64 -14.52
N TYR A 226 -2.61 -9.97 -14.11
CA TYR A 226 -2.62 -8.51 -14.02
C TYR A 226 -2.20 -8.07 -12.62
N ILE A 227 -1.91 -6.78 -12.49
CA ILE A 227 -1.39 -6.17 -11.27
C ILE A 227 -2.20 -6.49 -10.00
N LYS A 228 -3.54 -6.59 -10.09
CA LYS A 228 -4.41 -6.83 -8.92
C LYS A 228 -4.19 -8.20 -8.29
N ASP A 229 -3.74 -9.18 -9.04
CA ASP A 229 -3.57 -10.57 -8.57
C ASP A 229 -2.11 -10.92 -8.24
N LEU A 230 -1.18 -10.03 -8.56
CA LEU A 230 0.25 -10.23 -8.34
C LEU A 230 0.56 -10.56 -6.87
N LYS A 231 -0.08 -9.85 -5.92
CA LYS A 231 0.07 -10.12 -4.48
C LYS A 231 -0.34 -11.54 -4.12
N ARG A 232 -1.49 -12.01 -4.61
CA ARG A 232 -1.99 -13.37 -4.35
C ARG A 232 -1.01 -14.41 -4.86
N ILE A 233 -0.50 -14.25 -6.08
CA ILE A 233 0.44 -15.18 -6.72
C ILE A 233 1.77 -15.24 -5.96
N ILE A 234 2.33 -14.09 -5.57
CA ILE A 234 3.55 -14.02 -4.77
C ILE A 234 3.36 -14.81 -3.47
N LEU A 235 2.28 -14.51 -2.73
CA LEU A 235 2.03 -15.15 -1.44
C LEU A 235 1.74 -16.64 -1.58
N SER A 236 0.99 -17.07 -2.60
CA SER A 236 0.64 -18.49 -2.80
C SER A 236 1.86 -19.35 -3.14
N PHE A 237 2.83 -18.82 -3.88
CA PHE A 237 4.04 -19.56 -4.24
C PHE A 237 4.96 -19.82 -3.04
N PHE A 238 5.11 -18.84 -2.16
CA PHE A 238 5.98 -18.97 -0.99
C PHE A 238 5.32 -19.67 0.19
N HIS A 239 4.01 -19.94 0.15
CA HIS A 239 3.35 -20.67 1.22
C HIS A 239 3.54 -22.19 1.10
N GLN A 240 3.87 -22.85 2.21
CA GLN A 240 3.71 -24.30 2.39
C GLN A 240 2.82 -24.54 3.61
N GLU A 241 1.87 -25.47 3.48
CA GLU A 241 1.14 -26.01 4.63
C GLU A 241 2.14 -26.47 5.70
N GLY A 242 2.10 -25.85 6.87
CA GLY A 242 2.84 -26.28 8.05
C GLY A 242 4.07 -25.46 8.48
N LYS A 243 4.49 -24.41 7.74
CA LYS A 243 5.48 -23.44 8.25
C LYS A 243 5.05 -22.01 7.92
N THR A 244 4.48 -21.34 8.92
CA THR A 244 4.18 -19.90 8.88
C THR A 244 5.45 -19.10 8.68
N ILE A 245 5.70 -18.74 7.43
CA ILE A 245 6.28 -17.44 7.11
C ILE A 245 5.39 -16.42 7.81
N GLY A 246 5.96 -15.57 8.67
CA GLY A 246 5.24 -14.58 9.48
C GLY A 246 4.48 -13.49 8.71
N LEU A 247 3.95 -13.79 7.53
CA LEU A 247 3.14 -12.89 6.71
C LEU A 247 2.03 -13.59 5.90
N HIS A 248 1.58 -14.78 6.34
CA HIS A 248 0.21 -15.19 6.01
C HIS A 248 -0.79 -14.43 6.88
N ARG A 249 -1.06 -13.18 6.46
CA ARG A 249 -2.45 -12.76 6.37
C ARG A 249 -2.76 -12.73 4.88
N GLN A 250 -3.57 -13.68 4.42
CA GLN A 250 -4.58 -13.27 3.45
C GLN A 250 -5.25 -12.06 4.07
N SER A 251 -4.98 -10.84 3.59
CA SER A 251 -5.63 -9.66 4.14
C SER A 251 -7.07 -9.60 3.63
N THR A 252 -7.85 -10.62 3.96
CA THR A 252 -9.09 -10.28 4.65
C THR A 252 -8.62 -9.77 6.02
N ASP A 253 -8.58 -8.45 6.23
CA ASP A 253 -8.39 -7.85 7.57
C ASP A 253 -9.62 -8.20 8.46
N LYS A 254 -10.01 -9.48 8.51
CA LYS A 254 -11.09 -10.03 9.32
C LYS A 254 -10.53 -10.28 10.70
N PHE A 255 -10.20 -9.20 11.40
CA PHE A 255 -10.05 -9.25 12.84
C PHE A 255 -11.45 -9.33 13.42
N TYR A 256 -11.86 -10.52 13.85
CA TYR A 256 -13.12 -10.63 14.57
C TYR A 256 -12.89 -10.12 15.99
N THR A 257 -13.56 -9.02 16.32
CA THR A 257 -13.55 -8.42 17.65
C THR A 257 -14.25 -9.38 18.62
N LYS A 258 -13.58 -9.79 19.71
CA LYS A 258 -14.20 -10.68 20.70
C LYS A 258 -15.37 -9.99 21.40
N PRO A 259 -16.43 -10.73 21.80
CA PRO A 259 -17.59 -10.15 22.51
C PRO A 259 -17.23 -9.34 23.76
N GLY A 260 -16.22 -9.76 24.52
CA GLY A 260 -15.75 -9.01 25.70
C GLY A 260 -15.19 -7.63 25.34
N ALA A 261 -14.37 -7.55 24.29
CA ALA A 261 -13.84 -6.28 23.80
C ALA A 261 -14.96 -5.38 23.23
N VAL A 262 -15.91 -5.95 22.49
CA VAL A 262 -17.11 -5.21 22.02
C VAL A 262 -17.90 -4.65 23.20
N SER A 263 -18.09 -5.43 24.26
CA SER A 263 -18.83 -5.01 25.45
C SER A 263 -18.18 -3.81 26.13
N GLU A 264 -16.85 -3.82 26.28
CA GLU A 264 -16.12 -2.66 26.81
C GLU A 264 -16.21 -1.43 25.90
N CYS A 265 -16.08 -1.61 24.59
CA CYS A 265 -16.26 -0.52 23.62
C CYS A 265 -17.66 0.09 23.72
N ILE A 266 -18.71 -0.73 23.74
CA ILE A 266 -20.10 -0.28 23.83
C ILE A 266 -20.36 0.39 25.19
N ARG A 267 -19.81 -0.14 26.27
CA ARG A 267 -19.92 0.47 27.61
C ARG A 267 -19.34 1.87 27.62
N LEU A 268 -18.11 2.05 27.12
CA LEU A 268 -17.50 3.37 27.01
C LEU A 268 -18.29 4.27 26.04
N TRP A 269 -18.74 3.73 24.92
CA TRP A 269 -19.50 4.48 23.92
C TRP A 269 -20.80 5.06 24.51
N ARG A 270 -21.60 4.26 25.22
CA ARG A 270 -22.82 4.70 25.89
C ARG A 270 -22.58 5.73 27.02
N GLN A 271 -21.38 5.80 27.58
CA GLN A 271 -21.01 6.82 28.59
C GLN A 271 -20.76 8.20 27.97
N HIS A 272 -20.37 8.25 26.69
CA HIS A 272 -19.92 9.48 26.03
C HIS A 272 -20.80 9.91 24.85
N VAL A 273 -21.61 9.01 24.30
CA VAL A 273 -22.47 9.28 23.14
C VAL A 273 -23.92 9.07 23.55
N LEU A 274 -24.68 10.15 23.55
CA LEU A 274 -26.13 10.13 23.72
C LEU A 274 -26.77 9.98 22.33
N VAL A 275 -27.53 8.91 22.16
CA VAL A 275 -28.26 8.60 20.92
C VAL A 275 -29.76 8.74 21.20
N ASP A 276 -30.43 9.56 20.40
CA ASP A 276 -31.89 9.60 20.34
C ASP A 276 -32.38 8.44 19.47
N ALA A 277 -33.07 7.48 20.09
CA ALA A 277 -33.47 6.23 19.43
C ALA A 277 -34.45 6.44 18.25
N GLN A 278 -35.15 7.57 18.19
CA GLN A 278 -36.14 7.88 17.15
C GLN A 278 -35.57 8.77 16.04
N SER A 279 -34.74 9.76 16.41
CA SER A 279 -34.27 10.77 15.45
C SER A 279 -32.86 10.53 14.94
N ASP A 280 -32.01 9.80 15.66
CA ASP A 280 -30.61 9.60 15.26
C ASP A 280 -30.47 8.36 14.37
N CYS A 281 -29.25 8.13 13.87
CA CYS A 281 -28.86 6.95 13.12
C CYS A 281 -27.52 6.40 13.61
N VAL A 282 -27.44 5.08 13.74
CA VAL A 282 -26.21 4.37 14.13
C VAL A 282 -25.68 3.56 12.96
N MET A 283 -24.41 3.77 12.59
CA MET A 283 -23.79 3.09 11.45
C MET A 283 -22.53 2.32 11.84
N GLU A 284 -22.42 1.07 11.40
CA GLU A 284 -21.16 0.31 11.38
C GLU A 284 -20.71 0.08 9.93
N PRO A 285 -19.61 0.71 9.49
CA PRO A 285 -19.23 0.76 8.07
C PRO A 285 -18.44 -0.46 7.57
N SER A 286 -18.06 -1.37 8.47
CA SER A 286 -17.24 -2.56 8.18
C SER A 286 -17.59 -3.69 9.15
N ALA A 287 -18.87 -4.05 9.17
CA ALA A 287 -19.46 -4.89 10.20
C ALA A 287 -19.02 -6.36 10.14
N GLY A 288 -18.49 -6.85 9.02
CA GLY A 288 -18.01 -8.23 8.87
C GLY A 288 -19.02 -9.30 9.31
N ALA A 289 -18.70 -10.03 10.38
CA ALA A 289 -19.59 -11.04 11.00
C ALA A 289 -20.59 -10.45 12.02
N GLY A 290 -20.73 -9.12 12.08
CA GLY A 290 -21.73 -8.43 12.86
C GLY A 290 -21.44 -8.35 14.36
N ALA A 291 -20.17 -8.23 14.76
CA ALA A 291 -19.79 -8.23 16.17
C ALA A 291 -20.46 -7.10 16.98
N PHE A 292 -20.65 -5.92 16.39
CA PHE A 292 -21.38 -4.82 17.02
C PHE A 292 -22.87 -4.79 16.69
N VAL A 293 -23.39 -5.67 15.81
CA VAL A 293 -24.79 -5.61 15.37
C VAL A 293 -25.76 -5.76 16.55
N ALA A 294 -25.64 -6.83 17.35
CA ALA A 294 -26.53 -7.08 18.47
C ALA A 294 -26.59 -5.91 19.48
N PRO A 295 -25.47 -5.39 20.02
CA PRO A 295 -25.53 -4.29 20.99
C PRO A 295 -25.97 -2.95 20.40
N LEU A 296 -25.87 -2.73 19.07
CA LEU A 296 -26.30 -1.49 18.41
C LEU A 296 -27.77 -1.54 17.97
N VAL A 297 -28.31 -2.72 17.66
CA VAL A 297 -29.75 -2.91 17.37
C VAL A 297 -30.61 -2.46 18.55
N GLU A 298 -30.14 -2.65 19.78
CA GLU A 298 -30.85 -2.23 21.00
C GLU A 298 -30.86 -0.71 21.23
N VAL A 299 -30.10 0.07 20.46
CA VAL A 299 -29.85 1.49 20.75
C VAL A 299 -30.72 2.42 19.91
N CYS A 300 -30.93 2.08 18.65
CA CYS A 300 -31.61 2.95 17.70
C CYS A 300 -32.31 2.14 16.60
N ASP A 301 -33.50 2.60 16.21
CA ASP A 301 -34.26 1.97 15.13
C ASP A 301 -33.64 2.25 13.76
N ASN A 302 -33.17 3.48 13.54
CA ASN A 302 -32.43 3.82 12.33
C ASN A 302 -30.98 3.34 12.47
N ARG A 303 -30.64 2.28 11.75
CA ARG A 303 -29.32 1.67 11.80
C ARG A 303 -28.89 1.18 10.44
N LEU A 304 -27.59 1.25 10.19
CA LEU A 304 -26.98 0.81 8.94
C LEU A 304 -25.72 0.01 9.22
N PHE A 305 -25.70 -1.24 8.82
CA PHE A 305 -24.52 -2.10 8.93
C PHE A 305 -24.06 -2.47 7.53
N THR A 306 -22.83 -2.12 7.17
CA THR A 306 -22.29 -2.42 5.84
C THR A 306 -20.95 -3.14 5.91
N ASP A 307 -20.65 -3.94 4.91
CA ASP A 307 -19.32 -4.51 4.71
C ASP A 307 -19.05 -4.80 3.23
N LEU A 308 -17.78 -4.81 2.81
CA LEU A 308 -17.40 -5.17 1.44
C LEU A 308 -17.69 -6.66 1.16
N HIS A 309 -17.55 -7.50 2.18
CA HIS A 309 -17.79 -8.95 2.18
C HIS A 309 -18.59 -9.38 3.43
N PRO A 310 -19.89 -9.09 3.48
CA PRO A 310 -20.74 -9.40 4.64
C PRO A 310 -20.67 -10.88 5.04
N ALA A 311 -20.61 -11.13 6.34
CA ALA A 311 -20.67 -12.47 6.94
C ALA A 311 -21.80 -12.59 7.98
N HIS A 312 -22.75 -11.66 7.97
CA HIS A 312 -23.89 -11.62 8.87
C HIS A 312 -25.14 -11.13 8.11
N ALA A 313 -26.31 -11.71 8.40
CA ALA A 313 -27.53 -11.47 7.63
C ALA A 313 -28.06 -10.03 7.69
N ALA A 314 -27.82 -9.33 8.81
CA ALA A 314 -28.19 -7.93 8.98
C ALA A 314 -27.19 -6.93 8.35
N VAL A 315 -26.13 -7.41 7.70
CA VAL A 315 -25.06 -6.56 7.13
C VAL A 315 -25.22 -6.49 5.62
N GLU A 316 -25.35 -5.27 5.10
CA GLU A 316 -25.52 -5.01 3.67
C GLU A 316 -24.16 -4.95 2.95
N ARG A 317 -24.12 -5.46 1.72
CA ARG A 317 -22.89 -5.42 0.92
C ARG A 317 -22.66 -4.03 0.35
N ALA A 318 -21.64 -3.32 0.81
CA ALA A 318 -21.26 -2.02 0.28
C ALA A 318 -19.77 -1.73 0.48
N ASP A 319 -19.21 -0.91 -0.41
CA ASP A 319 -17.88 -0.31 -0.21
C ASP A 319 -18.03 1.07 0.43
N PHE A 320 -17.74 1.14 1.74
CA PHE A 320 -17.88 2.37 2.53
C PHE A 320 -17.02 3.54 2.02
N LEU A 321 -15.88 3.29 1.38
CA LEU A 321 -14.99 4.37 0.95
C LEU A 321 -15.46 5.04 -0.34
N THR A 322 -16.16 4.30 -1.20
CA THR A 322 -16.75 4.82 -2.44
C THR A 322 -18.22 5.25 -2.29
N PHE A 323 -18.86 4.82 -1.20
CA PHE A 323 -20.19 5.22 -0.75
C PHE A 323 -20.46 6.73 -0.80
N ARG A 324 -21.65 7.20 -1.21
CA ARG A 324 -22.09 8.59 -1.00
C ARG A 324 -23.21 8.62 0.04
N PRO A 325 -23.10 9.42 1.11
CA PRO A 325 -24.14 9.48 2.15
C PRO A 325 -25.55 9.79 1.63
N ASP A 326 -25.63 10.63 0.60
CA ASP A 326 -26.90 11.01 -0.04
C ASP A 326 -27.59 9.85 -0.76
N ASP A 327 -26.89 8.75 -1.04
CA ASP A 327 -27.50 7.61 -1.74
C ASP A 327 -28.39 6.77 -0.81
N TRP A 328 -28.27 6.94 0.52
CA TRP A 328 -28.95 6.10 1.50
C TRP A 328 -29.95 6.87 2.36
N ALA A 329 -31.22 6.54 2.20
CA ALA A 329 -32.32 7.19 2.93
C ALA A 329 -32.18 7.09 4.45
N VAL A 330 -31.58 6.01 4.96
CA VAL A 330 -31.35 5.78 6.40
C VAL A 330 -30.36 6.77 7.03
N LEU A 331 -29.58 7.50 6.23
CA LEU A 331 -28.71 8.57 6.72
C LEU A 331 -29.37 9.96 6.64
N ARG A 332 -30.54 10.09 5.99
CA ARG A 332 -31.35 11.33 5.98
C ARG A 332 -32.24 11.41 7.21
N VAL A 333 -31.63 11.28 8.38
CA VAL A 333 -32.32 11.39 9.66
C VAL A 333 -32.40 12.86 10.11
N PRO A 334 -33.45 13.25 10.86
CA PRO A 334 -33.56 14.59 11.41
C PRO A 334 -32.54 14.87 12.52
N GLY A 335 -32.06 13.82 13.19
CA GLY A 335 -31.07 13.88 14.24
C GLY A 335 -29.63 13.67 13.75
N LYS A 336 -28.82 13.06 14.61
CA LYS A 336 -27.38 12.87 14.42
C LYS A 336 -27.05 11.51 13.81
N VAL A 337 -25.93 11.45 13.10
CA VAL A 337 -25.34 10.17 12.66
C VAL A 337 -24.15 9.83 13.55
N HIS A 338 -24.18 8.63 14.13
CA HIS A 338 -23.15 8.07 14.98
C HIS A 338 -22.51 6.87 14.30
N VAL A 339 -21.22 6.98 13.98
CA VAL A 339 -20.47 5.90 13.33
C VAL A 339 -19.66 5.17 14.39
N VAL A 340 -19.79 3.85 14.50
CA VAL A 340 -19.10 3.03 15.50
C VAL A 340 -18.69 1.69 14.91
N GLY A 341 -17.51 1.16 15.28
CA GLY A 341 -17.10 -0.19 14.87
C GLY A 341 -15.59 -0.40 14.83
N ASN A 342 -15.18 -1.44 14.10
CA ASN A 342 -13.78 -1.81 13.90
C ASN A 342 -13.40 -1.71 12.40
N PRO A 343 -12.95 -0.54 11.92
CA PRO A 343 -12.53 -0.40 10.52
C PRO A 343 -11.28 -1.23 10.23
N PRO A 344 -11.11 -1.71 8.99
CA PRO A 344 -9.86 -2.35 8.60
C PRO A 344 -8.70 -1.36 8.69
N PHE A 345 -7.56 -1.79 9.27
CA PHE A 345 -6.49 -0.87 9.63
C PHE A 345 -5.62 -0.46 8.43
N GLY A 346 -5.33 -1.39 7.52
CA GLY A 346 -4.36 -1.19 6.44
C GLY A 346 -2.93 -0.92 6.96
N ARG A 347 -1.96 -0.85 6.05
CA ARG A 347 -0.56 -0.62 6.43
C ARG A 347 -0.38 0.74 7.09
N GLN A 348 0.29 0.79 8.24
CA GLN A 348 0.49 2.03 9.03
C GLN A 348 -0.83 2.77 9.37
N GLY A 349 -1.97 2.08 9.42
CA GLY A 349 -3.26 2.72 9.72
C GLY A 349 -3.82 3.57 8.58
N CYS A 350 -3.33 3.41 7.34
CA CYS A 350 -3.78 4.22 6.20
C CYS A 350 -5.28 4.05 5.90
N LEU A 351 -5.79 2.83 6.04
CA LEU A 351 -7.18 2.51 5.76
C LEU A 351 -8.08 2.97 6.90
N ALA A 352 -7.63 2.83 8.15
CA ALA A 352 -8.31 3.43 9.31
C ALA A 352 -8.45 4.95 9.16
N HIS A 353 -7.43 5.66 8.66
CA HIS A 353 -7.52 7.08 8.32
C HIS A 353 -8.53 7.38 7.21
N ALA A 354 -8.61 6.53 6.17
CA ALA A 354 -9.60 6.69 5.11
C ALA A 354 -11.04 6.54 5.64
N PHE A 355 -11.29 5.55 6.50
CA PHE A 355 -12.57 5.35 7.18
C PHE A 355 -12.93 6.52 8.09
N LEU A 356 -11.99 6.99 8.91
CA LEU A 356 -12.19 8.18 9.75
C LEU A 356 -12.58 9.39 8.90
N LYS A 357 -11.78 9.73 7.89
CA LYS A 357 -12.05 10.88 7.01
C LYS A 357 -13.40 10.79 6.35
N LYS A 358 -13.78 9.60 5.90
CA LYS A 358 -15.08 9.36 5.26
C LYS A 358 -16.23 9.54 6.24
N ALA A 359 -16.18 8.89 7.40
CA ALA A 359 -17.19 9.03 8.43
C ALA A 359 -17.34 10.50 8.89
N MET A 360 -16.21 11.20 9.02
CA MET A 360 -16.14 12.60 9.40
C MET A 360 -16.65 13.58 8.33
N THR A 361 -17.13 13.14 7.17
CA THR A 361 -17.84 14.06 6.25
C THR A 361 -19.31 14.24 6.60
N PHE A 362 -19.90 13.34 7.38
CA PHE A 362 -21.35 13.37 7.67
C PHE A 362 -21.69 13.06 9.13
N ALA A 363 -20.82 12.35 9.87
CA ALA A 363 -21.09 11.95 11.24
C ALA A 363 -21.01 13.13 12.22
N SER A 364 -21.79 13.02 13.30
CA SER A 364 -21.65 13.85 14.51
C SER A 364 -20.66 13.23 15.49
N THR A 365 -20.58 11.90 15.56
CA THR A 365 -19.56 11.18 16.34
C THR A 365 -18.97 10.03 15.55
N VAL A 366 -17.67 9.76 15.72
CA VAL A 366 -16.99 8.60 15.13
C VAL A 366 -16.24 7.86 16.23
N SER A 367 -16.59 6.59 16.44
CA SER A 367 -16.09 5.76 17.54
C SER A 367 -15.47 4.47 17.00
N PHE A 368 -14.14 4.45 16.85
CA PHE A 368 -13.46 3.34 16.19
C PHE A 368 -12.45 2.65 17.08
N ILE A 369 -12.34 1.34 16.88
CA ILE A 369 -11.14 0.58 17.24
C ILE A 369 -10.06 0.94 16.23
N LEU A 370 -8.89 1.37 16.71
CA LEU A 370 -7.78 1.85 15.90
C LEU A 370 -6.46 1.24 16.39
N PRO A 371 -5.42 1.18 15.54
CA PRO A 371 -4.06 0.85 15.97
C PRO A 371 -3.59 1.77 17.10
N ARG A 372 -2.84 1.25 18.07
CA ARG A 372 -2.33 2.05 19.22
C ARG A 372 -1.47 3.25 18.82
N SER A 373 -0.95 3.30 17.59
CA SER A 373 -0.26 4.48 17.04
C SER A 373 -1.15 5.72 16.94
N PHE A 374 -2.47 5.59 16.91
CA PHE A 374 -3.42 6.71 16.96
C PHE A 374 -3.41 7.48 18.30
N LYS A 375 -2.72 6.96 19.33
CA LYS A 375 -2.42 7.72 20.56
C LYS A 375 -1.37 8.81 20.35
N LYS A 376 -0.58 8.75 19.27
CA LYS A 376 0.43 9.75 18.97
C LYS A 376 -0.20 11.00 18.36
N ASP A 377 0.23 12.18 18.82
CA ASP A 377 -0.25 13.47 18.31
C ASP A 377 -0.13 13.60 16.80
N SER A 378 0.95 13.10 16.20
CA SER A 378 1.14 13.12 14.75
C SER A 378 0.09 12.33 13.98
N GLN A 379 -0.51 11.29 14.57
CA GLN A 379 -1.64 10.58 13.98
C GLN A 379 -2.94 11.34 14.24
N GLN A 380 -3.14 11.87 15.45
CA GLN A 380 -4.32 12.66 15.78
C GLN A 380 -4.41 13.96 14.98
N ASP A 381 -3.30 14.59 14.62
CA ASP A 381 -3.27 15.81 13.81
C ASP A 381 -3.67 15.57 12.35
N ARG A 382 -3.75 14.31 11.91
CA ARG A 382 -4.28 13.92 10.59
C ARG A 382 -5.80 13.72 10.60
N VAL A 383 -6.40 13.66 11.78
CA VAL A 383 -7.86 13.63 11.99
C VAL A 383 -8.41 15.04 11.80
N ASP A 384 -9.64 15.16 11.28
CA ASP A 384 -10.29 16.46 11.11
C ASP A 384 -10.31 17.25 12.43
N ARG A 385 -9.94 18.53 12.38
CA ARG A 385 -9.81 19.39 13.55
C ARG A 385 -11.14 19.78 14.17
N HIS A 386 -12.26 19.62 13.46
CA HIS A 386 -13.59 19.75 14.06
C HIS A 386 -13.93 18.56 14.96
N PHE A 387 -13.19 17.46 14.88
CA PHE A 387 -13.40 16.30 15.73
C PHE A 387 -12.46 16.33 16.94
N HIS A 388 -13.07 16.33 18.12
CA HIS A 388 -12.40 16.35 19.42
C HIS A 388 -12.43 14.95 20.01
N LEU A 389 -11.28 14.46 20.46
CA LEU A 389 -11.18 13.18 21.16
C LEU A 389 -11.79 13.35 22.55
N VAL A 390 -12.94 12.70 22.80
CA VAL A 390 -13.66 12.81 24.08
C VAL A 390 -13.43 11.60 25.00
N ALA A 391 -13.04 10.46 24.43
CA ALA A 391 -12.66 9.28 25.19
C ALA A 391 -11.64 8.42 24.43
N SER A 392 -10.76 7.75 25.16
CA SER A 392 -9.79 6.80 24.62
C SER A 392 -9.54 5.68 25.63
N MET A 393 -9.61 4.43 25.18
CA MET A 393 -9.41 3.25 26.01
C MET A 393 -8.50 2.24 25.30
N ASP A 394 -7.43 1.81 25.96
CA ASP A 394 -6.57 0.74 25.44
C ASP A 394 -7.34 -0.59 25.52
N LEU A 395 -7.32 -1.36 24.43
CA LEU A 395 -7.94 -2.69 24.41
C LEU A 395 -6.96 -3.77 24.89
N PRO A 396 -7.43 -4.79 25.62
CA PRO A 396 -6.61 -5.95 26.01
C PRO A 396 -5.91 -6.62 24.82
N GLU A 397 -4.73 -7.20 25.03
CA GLU A 397 -3.94 -7.83 23.95
C GLU A 397 -4.65 -9.01 23.27
N ASP A 398 -5.62 -9.62 23.95
CA ASP A 398 -6.42 -10.76 23.48
C ASP A 398 -7.77 -10.34 22.88
N SER A 399 -7.95 -9.06 22.50
CA SER A 399 -9.24 -8.54 22.02
C SER A 399 -9.69 -9.04 20.64
N PHE A 400 -8.82 -9.70 19.87
CA PHE A 400 -9.09 -10.09 18.49
C PHE A 400 -8.76 -11.57 18.24
N VAL A 401 -9.61 -12.21 17.43
CA VAL A 401 -9.41 -13.57 16.92
C VAL A 401 -9.21 -13.50 15.41
N ILE A 402 -8.25 -14.26 14.90
CA ILE A 402 -8.13 -14.55 13.46
C ILE A 402 -8.06 -16.06 13.35
N GLU A 403 -8.97 -16.65 12.56
CA GLU A 403 -8.99 -18.09 12.29
C GLU A 403 -8.92 -18.97 13.57
N SER A 404 -9.56 -18.53 14.66
CA SER A 404 -9.59 -19.21 15.97
C SER A 404 -8.28 -19.17 16.77
N VAL A 405 -7.35 -18.28 16.42
CA VAL A 405 -6.10 -18.02 17.17
C VAL A 405 -6.08 -16.58 17.68
N ASP A 406 -5.64 -16.40 18.93
CA ASP A 406 -5.50 -15.08 19.56
C ASP A 406 -4.40 -14.26 18.88
N HIS A 407 -4.74 -13.04 18.46
CA HIS A 407 -3.78 -12.12 17.84
C HIS A 407 -3.52 -10.89 18.71
N ARG A 408 -2.26 -10.73 19.10
CA ARG A 408 -1.77 -9.57 19.85
C ARG A 408 -1.51 -8.38 18.92
N VAL A 409 -2.56 -7.66 18.56
CA VAL A 409 -2.44 -6.34 17.92
C VAL A 409 -2.83 -5.28 18.95
N PRO A 410 -1.88 -4.44 19.41
CA PRO A 410 -2.19 -3.36 20.33
C PRO A 410 -3.14 -2.36 19.67
N CYS A 411 -4.34 -2.23 20.23
CA CYS A 411 -5.40 -1.37 19.73
C CYS A 411 -5.88 -0.40 20.81
N VAL A 412 -6.51 0.68 20.37
CA VAL A 412 -7.17 1.68 21.20
C VAL A 412 -8.57 1.92 20.63
N PHE A 413 -9.57 1.97 21.49
CA PHE A 413 -10.90 2.46 21.11
C PHE A 413 -10.98 3.95 21.41
N GLN A 414 -11.31 4.75 20.39
CA GLN A 414 -11.37 6.21 20.51
C GLN A 414 -12.73 6.72 20.07
N ILE A 415 -13.26 7.69 20.83
CA ILE A 415 -14.52 8.37 20.55
C ILE A 415 -14.21 9.82 20.19
N TRP A 416 -14.60 10.20 18.98
CA TRP A 416 -14.41 11.53 18.43
C TRP A 416 -15.76 12.22 18.22
N GLU A 417 -15.89 13.45 18.73
CA GLU A 417 -17.11 14.26 18.64
C GLU A 417 -16.87 15.50 17.77
N ARG A 418 -17.78 15.76 16.83
CA ARG A 418 -17.75 16.98 16.02
C ARG A 418 -18.15 18.19 16.86
N ARG A 419 -17.39 19.27 16.74
CA ARG A 419 -17.69 20.60 17.30
C ARG A 419 -17.43 21.67 16.25
N ASP A 420 -18.06 22.83 16.41
CA ASP A 420 -17.86 23.98 15.51
C ASP A 420 -16.47 24.61 15.69
N THR A 421 -15.89 24.48 16.88
CA THR A 421 -14.55 24.97 17.18
C THR A 421 -13.48 24.01 16.72
N LEU A 422 -12.43 24.53 16.09
CA LEU A 422 -11.25 23.74 15.72
C LEU A 422 -10.41 23.38 16.95
N ARG A 423 -10.00 22.11 17.06
CA ARG A 423 -8.97 21.66 18.02
C ARG A 423 -7.64 22.36 17.76
N ALA A 424 -6.91 22.69 18.83
CA ALA A 424 -5.55 23.22 18.72
C ALA A 424 -4.62 22.19 18.06
N LYS A 425 -3.72 22.64 17.18
CA LYS A 425 -2.63 21.79 16.69
C LYS A 425 -1.59 21.65 17.80
N ALA A 426 -0.97 20.47 17.91
CA ALA A 426 0.20 20.34 18.76
C ALA A 426 1.25 21.36 18.32
N ILE A 427 1.69 22.21 19.25
CA ILE A 427 2.78 23.14 18.99
C ILE A 427 4.05 22.29 18.88
N GLY A 428 4.75 22.40 17.75
CA GLY A 428 6.04 21.73 17.58
C GLY A 428 7.04 22.35 18.53
N LEU A 429 7.61 21.55 19.43
CA LEU A 429 8.74 21.98 20.25
C LEU A 429 9.95 22.19 19.36
N THR A 430 10.75 23.19 19.71
CA THR A 430 12.09 23.41 19.15
C THR A 430 13.12 23.00 20.18
N ALA A 431 14.22 22.42 19.71
CA ALA A 431 15.34 22.07 20.57
C ALA A 431 16.00 23.35 21.08
N THR A 432 16.25 23.43 22.39
CA THR A 432 16.86 24.61 23.03
C THR A 432 18.38 24.48 23.20
N PHE A 433 18.92 23.26 23.25
CA PHE A 433 20.34 23.01 23.55
C PHE A 433 21.06 22.04 22.60
N PHE A 434 20.36 21.57 21.56
CA PHE A 434 20.97 20.79 20.48
C PHE A 434 20.23 21.06 19.17
N GLU A 435 20.77 20.57 18.07
CA GLU A 435 20.10 20.54 16.78
C GLU A 435 20.16 19.14 16.16
N PHE A 436 19.15 18.81 15.36
CA PHE A 436 19.17 17.60 14.54
C PHE A 436 19.97 17.88 13.27
N VAL A 437 20.99 17.05 13.03
CA VAL A 437 21.86 17.17 11.86
C VAL A 437 21.88 15.88 11.05
N LYS A 438 22.42 15.93 9.83
CA LYS A 438 22.62 14.70 9.03
C LYS A 438 23.80 13.91 9.59
N LYS A 439 23.89 12.63 9.21
CA LYS A 439 25.02 11.78 9.61
C LYS A 439 26.35 12.32 9.09
N GLU A 440 26.32 12.93 7.91
CA GLU A 440 27.49 13.45 7.22
C GLU A 440 27.97 14.80 7.79
N ASP A 441 27.10 15.49 8.53
CA ASP A 441 27.41 16.77 9.17
C ASP A 441 28.10 16.54 10.54
N PRO A 442 28.88 17.51 11.05
CA PRO A 442 29.45 17.40 12.40
C PRO A 442 28.37 17.20 13.47
N HIS A 443 28.53 16.15 14.26
CA HIS A 443 27.58 15.76 15.32
C HIS A 443 28.33 15.15 16.50
N ASP A 444 27.71 15.23 17.67
CA ASP A 444 28.31 14.82 18.93
C ASP A 444 27.86 13.42 19.36
N VAL A 445 26.59 13.07 19.09
CA VAL A 445 25.99 11.81 19.51
C VAL A 445 24.98 11.28 18.49
N ALA A 446 24.73 9.97 18.55
CA ALA A 446 23.64 9.29 17.86
C ALA A 446 22.59 8.80 18.87
N PHE A 447 21.35 9.24 18.71
CA PHE A 447 20.19 8.82 19.50
C PHE A 447 19.40 7.74 18.76
N ARG A 448 19.19 6.56 19.37
CA ARG A 448 18.42 5.47 18.75
C ARG A 448 16.94 5.80 18.73
N ARG A 449 16.40 6.06 17.54
CA ARG A 449 14.98 6.41 17.35
C ARG A 449 14.05 5.22 17.14
N VAL A 450 14.55 4.07 16.69
CA VAL A 450 13.72 2.89 16.34
C VAL A 450 14.43 1.59 16.73
N GLY A 451 13.64 0.61 17.20
CA GLY A 451 14.09 -0.76 17.53
C GLY A 451 14.05 -1.06 19.02
N GLY A 452 14.49 -2.25 19.43
CA GLY A 452 14.46 -2.68 20.85
C GLY A 452 15.15 -1.70 21.82
N ASN A 453 16.23 -1.08 21.35
CA ASN A 453 17.04 -0.11 22.11
C ASN A 453 16.65 1.35 21.82
N ALA A 454 15.43 1.62 21.34
CA ALA A 454 14.96 3.00 21.17
C ALA A 454 15.07 3.75 22.50
N GLY A 455 15.65 4.96 22.47
CA GLY A 455 15.95 5.77 23.66
C GLY A 455 17.43 5.77 24.04
N SER A 456 18.23 4.80 23.59
CA SER A 456 19.67 4.75 23.87
C SER A 456 20.45 5.82 23.11
N VAL A 457 21.56 6.28 23.71
CA VAL A 457 22.42 7.35 23.15
C VAL A 457 23.85 6.87 23.06
N TYR A 458 24.52 7.13 21.94
CA TYR A 458 25.85 6.64 21.63
C TYR A 458 26.78 7.81 21.26
N LYS A 459 27.97 7.84 21.83
CA LYS A 459 29.05 8.74 21.42
C LYS A 459 29.75 8.25 20.14
N GLU A 460 29.94 6.94 20.03
CA GLU A 460 30.45 6.32 18.81
C GLU A 460 29.33 6.22 17.76
N THR A 461 29.46 6.98 16.69
CA THR A 461 28.39 7.19 15.70
C THR A 461 28.67 6.58 14.33
N ALA A 462 29.91 6.15 14.05
CA ALA A 462 30.36 5.72 12.73
C ALA A 462 29.51 4.57 12.15
N ASP A 463 29.21 3.55 12.97
CA ASP A 463 28.42 2.37 12.60
C ASP A 463 26.90 2.60 12.66
N LYS A 464 26.44 3.79 13.09
CA LYS A 464 25.02 4.07 13.28
C LYS A 464 24.37 4.49 11.96
N SER A 465 23.17 3.97 11.70
CA SER A 465 22.42 4.24 10.47
C SER A 465 21.42 5.39 10.65
N PRO A 466 21.30 6.31 9.68
CA PRO A 466 20.25 7.35 9.65
C PRO A 466 18.83 6.80 9.68
N SER A 467 18.61 5.56 9.21
CA SER A 467 17.28 4.93 9.24
C SER A 467 16.80 4.59 10.66
N SER A 468 17.74 4.48 11.62
CA SER A 468 17.45 4.05 13.00
C SER A 468 17.92 5.03 14.08
N HIS A 469 18.64 6.09 13.72
CA HIS A 469 19.17 7.08 14.66
C HIS A 469 18.87 8.51 14.22
N TYR A 470 18.74 9.40 15.20
CA TYR A 470 18.94 10.83 15.02
C TYR A 470 20.38 11.17 15.36
N PHE A 471 21.00 12.08 14.62
CA PHE A 471 22.32 12.63 14.93
C PHE A 471 22.13 14.03 15.50
N LEU A 472 22.76 14.28 16.64
CA LEU A 472 22.56 15.51 17.42
C LEU A 472 23.88 16.25 17.57
N ARG A 473 23.84 17.57 17.39
CA ARG A 473 24.93 18.48 17.74
C ARG A 473 24.48 19.40 18.87
N PHE A 474 25.20 19.43 19.98
CA PHE A 474 24.89 20.27 21.13
C PHE A 474 25.29 21.73 20.86
N THR A 475 24.47 22.67 21.31
CA THR A 475 24.59 24.10 20.99
C THR A 475 24.59 25.00 22.23
N ASN A 476 24.47 24.42 23.44
CA ASN A 476 24.37 25.16 24.70
C ASN A 476 25.72 25.51 25.37
N GLY A 477 26.84 25.12 24.77
CA GLY A 477 28.18 25.36 25.33
C GLY A 477 28.53 24.50 26.56
N GLN A 478 27.69 23.54 26.95
CA GLN A 478 28.03 22.56 28.00
C GLN A 478 28.95 21.46 27.46
N SER A 479 29.64 20.77 28.37
CA SER A 479 30.52 19.68 27.98
C SER A 479 29.74 18.52 27.34
N LEU A 480 30.39 17.78 26.44
CA LEU A 480 29.81 16.58 25.84
C LEU A 480 29.31 15.58 26.89
N ASP A 481 30.06 15.41 27.98
CA ASP A 481 29.71 14.46 29.04
C ASP A 481 28.47 14.87 29.84
N GLU A 482 28.27 16.16 30.09
CA GLU A 482 27.06 16.66 30.76
C GLU A 482 25.82 16.48 29.88
N ASN A 483 25.92 16.91 28.63
CA ASN A 483 24.85 16.75 27.65
C ASN A 483 24.49 15.28 27.41
N TYR A 484 25.50 14.41 27.31
CA TYR A 484 25.32 12.97 27.18
C TYR A 484 24.60 12.37 28.39
N ARG A 485 25.01 12.73 29.62
CA ARG A 485 24.35 12.26 30.85
C ARG A 485 22.88 12.68 30.91
N ARG A 486 22.57 13.94 30.58
CA ARG A 486 21.19 14.45 30.53
C ARG A 486 20.33 13.71 29.51
N MET A 487 20.89 13.39 28.35
CA MET A 487 20.21 12.61 27.32
C MET A 487 19.95 11.16 27.77
N CYS A 488 20.90 10.54 28.48
CA CYS A 488 20.76 9.18 29.00
C CYS A 488 19.76 9.06 30.16
N SER A 489 19.44 10.13 30.88
CA SER A 489 18.46 10.12 31.97
C SER A 489 17.01 10.21 31.50
N LEU A 490 16.76 10.37 30.19
CA LEU A 490 15.41 10.48 29.66
C LEU A 490 14.64 9.17 29.74
N VAL A 491 13.40 9.24 30.21
CA VAL A 491 12.47 8.10 30.25
C VAL A 491 11.38 8.32 29.22
N PHE A 492 11.18 7.31 28.37
CA PHE A 492 10.16 7.34 27.32
C PHE A 492 9.03 6.35 27.65
N LEU A 493 7.79 6.78 27.43
CA LEU A 493 6.65 5.88 27.41
C LEU A 493 6.71 5.04 26.13
N HIS A 494 6.91 3.73 26.30
CA HIS A 494 6.99 2.78 25.20
C HIS A 494 5.61 2.14 24.94
N GLY A 495 5.38 1.64 23.72
CA GLY A 495 4.22 0.80 23.40
C GLY A 495 3.10 1.46 22.59
N ASN A 496 3.22 2.75 22.23
CA ASN A 496 2.26 3.44 21.36
C ASN A 496 2.50 3.16 19.85
N THR A 497 2.99 1.97 19.50
CA THR A 497 3.25 1.58 18.11
C THR A 497 2.86 0.12 17.90
N THR A 498 2.32 -0.20 16.73
CA THR A 498 2.03 -1.59 16.31
C THR A 498 3.25 -2.32 15.72
N GLY A 499 4.38 -1.63 15.58
CA GLY A 499 5.67 -2.16 15.14
C GLY A 499 6.79 -1.91 16.17
N PRO A 500 8.07 -1.98 15.76
CA PRO A 500 9.21 -1.75 16.65
C PRO A 500 9.08 -0.43 17.41
N ARG A 501 9.51 -0.40 18.68
CA ARG A 501 9.50 0.81 19.51
C ARG A 501 10.09 1.98 18.72
N SER A 502 9.41 3.12 18.72
CA SER A 502 9.89 4.31 18.03
C SER A 502 9.61 5.60 18.78
N ILE A 503 10.60 6.49 18.75
CA ILE A 503 10.60 7.81 19.37
C ILE A 503 10.75 8.85 18.24
N SER A 504 9.75 9.69 18.07
CA SER A 504 9.77 10.84 17.17
C SER A 504 10.65 11.96 17.73
N GLN A 505 11.05 12.90 16.88
CA GLN A 505 11.79 14.09 17.32
C GLN A 505 11.02 14.87 18.39
N GLN A 506 9.70 15.01 18.22
CA GLN A 506 8.85 15.71 19.18
C GLN A 506 8.72 14.96 20.52
N GLU A 507 8.66 13.62 20.51
CA GLU A 507 8.70 12.83 21.74
C GLU A 507 10.05 12.99 22.48
N LEU A 508 11.17 13.07 21.74
CA LEU A 508 12.49 13.37 22.32
C LEU A 508 12.51 14.77 22.95
N LEU A 509 12.01 15.77 22.25
CA LEU A 509 12.00 17.15 22.75
C LEU A 509 11.12 17.31 24.00
N ARG A 510 9.95 16.66 24.05
CA ARG A 510 9.08 16.69 25.23
C ARG A 510 9.73 16.06 26.45
N ALA A 511 10.39 14.91 26.26
CA ALA A 511 11.08 14.25 27.36
C ALA A 511 12.16 15.15 27.98
N LEU A 512 12.80 16.00 27.16
CA LEU A 512 13.83 16.93 27.60
C LEU A 512 13.26 18.18 28.29
N ASP A 513 12.12 18.67 27.83
CA ASP A 513 11.40 19.78 28.45
C ASP A 513 10.94 19.42 29.87
N CYS A 514 10.41 18.20 30.05
CA CYS A 514 10.02 17.68 31.37
C CYS A 514 11.19 17.49 32.37
N VAL A 515 12.44 17.49 31.90
CA VAL A 515 13.64 17.39 32.75
C VAL A 515 14.23 18.78 33.03
N GLY A 516 13.74 19.84 32.37
CA GLY A 516 14.22 21.21 32.54
C GLY A 516 13.74 21.93 33.81
N ASP A 517 12.73 21.39 34.50
CA ASP A 517 12.08 21.98 35.69
C ASP A 517 12.41 21.24 37.00
N ALA A 518 13.44 20.37 37.02
CA ALA A 518 13.82 19.57 38.20
C ALA A 518 15.14 20.04 38.84
#